data_AF-A0A2E3NSH5-F1
#
_entry.id   AF-A0A2E3NSH5-F1
#
_cell.length_a   1.000
_cell.length_b   1.000
_cell.length_c   1.000
_cell.angle_alpha   90.00
_cell.angle_beta   90.00
_cell.angle_gamma   90.00
#
_symmetry.space_group_name_H-M   'P 1'
#
loop_
_entity.id
_entity.type
_entity.pdbx_description
1 polymer ?
#
loop_
_entity_poly.entity_id
_entity_poly.type
_entity_poly.pdbx_seq_one_letter_code
_entity_poly.pdbx_strand_id
1 'polypeptide(L)'
;MDDKGLGVITPRDHGNHRLDENLLGQLTAGYIQRAEHLLPRQGKAKPWIVRNNYAEDKQMMLRTPIADSALEEVPKKLAAPNQGRPAGKLADAA
;
A
#
# COMPACT_ATOMS: atom_id res chain seq x y z
N MET A 1 -13.79 -7.19 0.97
CA MET A 1 -13.16 -6.78 -0.30
C MET A 1 -13.96 -7.38 -1.46
N ASP A 2 -14.10 -8.71 -1.50
CA ASP A 2 -14.97 -9.39 -2.49
C ASP A 2 -16.45 -8.97 -2.39
N ASP A 3 -17.01 -8.87 -1.19
CA ASP A 3 -18.40 -8.41 -1.00
C ASP A 3 -18.65 -6.97 -1.50
N LYS A 4 -17.59 -6.15 -1.53
CA LYS A 4 -17.63 -4.77 -2.04
C LYS A 4 -17.21 -4.68 -3.51
N GLY A 5 -16.86 -5.79 -4.16
CA GLY A 5 -16.35 -5.82 -5.52
C GLY A 5 -14.99 -5.13 -5.70
N LEU A 6 -14.20 -4.98 -4.63
CA LEU A 6 -12.91 -4.29 -4.65
C LEU A 6 -11.78 -5.25 -5.06
N GLY A 7 -10.80 -4.74 -5.80
CA GLY A 7 -9.67 -5.49 -6.35
C GLY A 7 -8.31 -5.05 -5.82
N VAL A 8 -8.15 -3.77 -5.47
CA VAL A 8 -6.94 -3.24 -4.82
C VAL A 8 -7.35 -2.17 -3.82
N ILE A 9 -6.67 -2.11 -2.67
CA ILE A 9 -6.77 -1.00 -1.72
C ILE A 9 -5.35 -0.46 -1.53
N THR A 10 -5.15 0.84 -1.78
CA THR A 10 -3.83 1.49 -1.68
C THR A 10 -3.90 2.64 -0.69
N PRO A 11 -3.05 2.67 0.36
CA PRO A 11 -2.98 3.82 1.23
C PRO A 11 -2.27 4.98 0.49
N ARG A 12 -2.91 6.15 0.44
CA ARG A 12 -2.35 7.38 -0.12
C ARG A 12 -2.35 8.52 0.90
N ASP A 13 -1.25 9.26 0.90
CA ASP A 13 -1.13 10.46 1.70
C ASP A 13 -1.79 11.66 0.99
N HIS A 14 -2.90 12.12 1.55
CA HIS A 14 -3.62 13.32 1.09
C HIS A 14 -3.24 14.60 1.85
N GLY A 15 -2.41 14.51 2.89
CA GLY A 15 -2.13 15.61 3.83
C GLY A 15 -0.70 16.12 3.85
N ASN A 16 0.15 15.69 2.90
CA ASN A 16 1.57 16.04 2.86
C ASN A 16 2.28 15.75 4.19
N HIS A 17 2.06 14.55 4.69
CA HIS A 17 2.60 14.07 5.94
C HIS A 17 4.08 13.73 5.85
N ARG A 18 4.64 13.54 4.66
CA ARG A 18 6.06 13.23 4.48
C ARG A 18 6.97 14.23 5.22
N LEU A 19 7.86 13.68 6.04
CA LEU A 19 8.99 14.38 6.65
C LEU A 19 10.29 14.07 5.92
N ASP A 20 11.29 14.90 6.16
CA ASP A 20 12.65 14.62 5.72
C ASP A 20 13.40 13.74 6.73
N GLU A 21 12.93 13.65 7.97
CA GLU A 21 13.49 12.74 8.96
C GLU A 21 13.04 11.29 8.72
N ASN A 22 13.92 10.36 9.06
CA ASN A 22 13.60 8.93 9.14
C ASN A 22 13.26 8.53 10.58
N LEU A 23 12.65 7.35 10.75
CA LEU A 23 12.28 6.78 12.06
C LEU A 23 13.46 6.70 13.05
N LEU A 24 14.66 6.41 12.55
CA LEU A 24 15.88 6.21 13.32
C LEU A 24 16.74 7.49 13.42
N GLY A 25 16.30 8.62 12.87
CA GLY A 25 17.11 9.86 12.77
C GLY A 25 17.52 10.46 14.12
N GLN A 26 16.89 10.03 15.23
CA GLN A 26 17.25 10.43 16.59
C GLN A 26 18.42 9.62 17.18
N LEU A 27 18.82 8.53 16.53
CA LEU A 27 19.89 7.65 16.99
C LEU A 27 21.25 8.14 16.49
N THR A 28 22.26 8.07 17.35
CA THR A 28 23.62 8.59 17.07
C THR A 28 24.59 7.51 16.57
N ALA A 29 24.12 6.30 16.28
CA ALA A 29 24.97 5.22 15.83
C ALA A 29 25.53 5.51 14.42
N GLY A 30 26.85 5.42 14.26
CA GLY A 30 27.52 5.83 13.02
C GLY A 30 27.08 5.07 11.76
N TYR A 31 26.59 3.84 11.88
CA TYR A 31 26.06 3.09 10.72
C TYR A 31 24.70 3.62 10.25
N ILE A 32 23.89 4.18 11.16
CA ILE A 32 22.61 4.82 10.83
C ILE A 32 22.89 6.11 10.06
N GLN A 33 23.81 6.94 10.56
CA GLN A 33 24.19 8.19 9.91
C GLN A 33 24.72 7.97 8.47
N ARG A 34 25.50 6.91 8.23
CA ARG A 34 25.96 6.58 6.87
C ARG A 34 24.83 6.14 5.94
N ALA A 35 23.82 5.47 6.49
CA ALA A 35 22.68 4.95 5.73
C ALA A 35 21.49 5.92 5.69
N GLU A 36 21.57 7.11 6.31
CA GLU A 36 20.49 8.09 6.47
C GLU A 36 19.67 8.32 5.19
N HIS A 37 20.35 8.45 4.05
CA HIS A 37 19.76 8.68 2.73
C HIS A 37 19.06 7.46 2.10
N LEU A 38 19.31 6.26 2.64
CA LEU A 38 18.68 5.00 2.23
C LEU A 38 17.49 4.63 3.12
N LEU A 39 17.37 5.27 4.29
CA LEU A 39 16.33 4.94 5.25
C LEU A 39 14.97 5.50 4.80
N PRO A 40 13.88 4.78 5.10
CA PRO A 40 12.54 5.25 4.80
C PRO A 40 12.23 6.51 5.61
N ARG A 41 11.64 7.51 4.93
CA ARG A 41 11.12 8.72 5.56
C ARG A 41 9.90 8.41 6.43
N GLN A 42 9.70 9.18 7.48
CA GLN A 42 8.53 9.08 8.35
C GLN A 42 7.47 10.15 8.00
N GLY A 43 6.23 9.95 8.44
CA GLY A 43 5.18 10.97 8.37
C GLY A 43 4.98 11.78 9.66
N LYS A 44 4.32 12.94 9.55
CA LYS A 44 3.99 13.87 10.64
C LYS A 44 2.88 13.38 11.59
N ALA A 45 1.94 12.59 11.08
CA ALA A 45 0.73 12.18 11.81
C ALA A 45 0.30 10.76 11.44
N LYS A 46 -0.65 10.20 12.21
CA LYS A 46 -1.22 8.87 11.94
C LYS A 46 -1.94 8.90 10.58
N PRO A 47 -1.88 7.81 9.79
CA PRO A 47 -1.21 6.53 10.05
C PRO A 47 0.30 6.50 9.71
N TRP A 48 0.86 7.60 9.20
CA TRP A 48 2.22 7.67 8.64
C TRP A 48 3.36 7.86 9.65
N ILE A 49 3.04 8.21 10.89
CA ILE A 49 4.01 8.37 11.99
C ILE A 49 4.19 7.05 12.74
N VAL A 50 5.44 6.65 12.96
CA VAL A 50 5.80 5.49 13.78
C VAL A 50 6.36 5.97 15.10
N ARG A 51 5.69 5.62 16.21
CA ARG A 51 6.07 6.03 17.57
C ARG A 51 6.81 4.95 18.36
N ASN A 52 6.90 3.72 17.85
CA ASN A 52 7.40 2.55 18.59
C ASN A 52 6.70 2.36 19.95
N ASN A 53 5.39 2.64 20.03
CA ASN A 53 4.60 2.52 21.26
C ASN A 53 3.60 1.37 21.12
N TYR A 54 3.94 0.23 21.69
CA TYR A 54 3.14 -0.99 21.61
C TYR A 54 1.70 -0.81 22.10
N ALA A 55 1.47 -0.04 23.16
CA ALA A 55 0.14 0.14 23.72
C ALA A 55 -0.76 0.94 22.77
N GLU A 56 -0.22 2.00 22.15
CA GLU A 56 -0.93 2.76 21.13
C GLU A 56 -1.20 1.94 19.88
N ASP A 57 -0.20 1.16 19.42
CA ASP A 57 -0.33 0.35 18.22
C ASP A 57 -1.38 -0.75 18.40
N LYS A 58 -1.42 -1.38 19.59
CA LYS A 58 -2.46 -2.36 19.94
C LYS A 58 -3.86 -1.75 19.92
N GLN A 59 -4.03 -0.55 20.47
CA GLN A 59 -5.32 0.14 20.44
C GLN A 59 -5.72 0.51 19.01
N MET A 60 -4.80 1.06 18.22
CA MET A 60 -5.04 1.41 16.82
C MET A 60 -5.47 0.20 16.00
N MET A 61 -4.67 -0.87 16.01
CA MET A 61 -4.89 -2.02 15.13
C MET A 61 -6.07 -2.91 15.54
N LEU A 62 -6.31 -3.08 16.86
CA LEU A 62 -7.34 -4.02 17.33
C LEU A 62 -8.69 -3.36 17.58
N ARG A 63 -8.73 -2.04 17.82
CA ARG A 63 -9.94 -1.35 18.30
C ARG A 63 -10.41 -0.22 17.39
N THR A 64 -9.68 0.09 16.32
CA THR A 64 -10.04 1.17 15.39
C THR A 64 -10.43 0.57 14.03
N PRO A 65 -11.48 1.07 13.35
CA PRO A 65 -11.84 0.62 12.01
C PRO A 65 -10.72 0.85 11.00
N ILE A 66 -10.58 -0.08 10.04
CA ILE A 66 -9.61 0.03 8.93
C ILE A 66 -10.08 1.03 7.87
N ALA A 67 -11.39 1.31 7.78
CA ALA A 67 -11.96 2.23 6.79
C ALA A 67 -11.56 3.69 7.12
N ASP A 68 -10.34 4.04 6.71
CA ASP A 68 -9.75 5.37 6.84
C ASP A 68 -9.89 6.14 5.52
N SER A 69 -10.07 7.45 5.64
CA SER A 69 -9.99 8.45 4.57
C SER A 69 -8.74 8.38 3.70
N ALA A 70 -7.65 7.78 4.19
CA ALA A 70 -6.39 7.60 3.45
C ALA A 70 -6.37 6.38 2.51
N LEU A 71 -7.40 5.53 2.52
CA LEU A 71 -7.44 4.33 1.67
C LEU A 71 -8.16 4.62 0.34
N GLU A 72 -7.44 4.45 -0.76
CA GLU A 72 -8.03 4.48 -2.10
C GLU A 72 -8.39 3.07 -2.55
N GLU A 73 -9.62 2.92 -3.03
CA GLU A 73 -10.17 1.64 -3.46
C GLU A 73 -10.23 1.56 -4.99
N VAL A 74 -9.77 0.45 -5.56
CA VAL A 74 -9.88 0.15 -6.99
C VAL A 74 -10.77 -1.07 -7.16
N PRO A 75 -11.80 -1.03 -8.02
CA PRO A 75 -12.69 -2.17 -8.23
C PRO A 75 -11.96 -3.35 -8.88
N LYS A 76 -12.47 -4.55 -8.61
CA LYS A 76 -11.97 -5.79 -9.21
C LYS A 76 -12.18 -5.72 -10.72
N LYS A 77 -11.10 -5.78 -11.49
CA LYS A 77 -11.19 -5.87 -12.95
C LYS A 77 -11.83 -7.22 -13.30
N LEU A 78 -13.06 -7.19 -13.82
CA LEU A 78 -13.66 -8.37 -14.41
C LEU A 78 -12.83 -8.77 -15.64
N ALA A 79 -12.39 -10.02 -15.66
CA ALA A 79 -11.73 -10.57 -16.85
C ALA A 79 -12.70 -10.45 -18.02
N ALA A 80 -12.25 -9.84 -19.12
CA ALA A 80 -13.03 -9.83 -20.35
C ALA A 80 -13.31 -11.29 -20.76
N PRO A 81 -14.54 -11.62 -21.20
CA PRO A 81 -14.84 -12.96 -21.68
C PRO A 81 -13.86 -13.31 -22.80
N ASN A 82 -13.24 -14.49 -22.68
CA ASN A 82 -12.31 -15.03 -23.65
C ASN A 82 -13.04 -15.12 -25.00
N GLN A 83 -12.85 -14.13 -25.88
CA GLN A 83 -13.36 -14.17 -27.23
C GLN A 83 -12.60 -15.29 -27.93
N GLY A 84 -13.27 -16.44 -28.06
CA GLY A 84 -12.68 -17.68 -28.54
C GLY A 84 -11.89 -17.43 -29.83
N ARG A 85 -10.65 -17.91 -29.85
CA ARG A 85 -9.81 -17.95 -31.05
C ARG A 85 -10.66 -18.53 -32.19
N PRO A 86 -10.87 -17.82 -33.32
CA PRO A 86 -11.63 -18.38 -34.43
C PRO A 86 -10.90 -19.63 -34.90
N ALA A 87 -11.63 -20.75 -34.97
CA ALA A 87 -11.11 -22.01 -35.46
C ALA A 87 -10.55 -21.78 -36.88
N GLY A 88 -9.23 -21.92 -37.03
CA GLY A 88 -8.59 -21.87 -38.33
C GLY A 88 -9.20 -22.96 -39.20
N LYS A 89 -9.77 -22.57 -40.36
CA LYS A 89 -10.21 -23.52 -41.36
C LYS A 89 -9.01 -24.36 -41.79
N LEU A 90 -9.06 -25.67 -41.57
CA LEU A 90 -8.21 -26.60 -42.31
C LEU A 90 -8.60 -26.47 -43.78
N ALA A 91 -7.71 -25.88 -44.57
CA ALA A 91 -7.81 -25.95 -46.01
C ALA A 91 -7.43 -27.38 -46.43
N ASP A 92 -8.35 -28.06 -47.10
CA ASP A 92 -8.06 -29.24 -47.91
C ASP A 92 -6.91 -28.94 -48.86
N ALA A 93 -5.84 -29.74 -48.77
CA ALA A 93 -4.81 -29.83 -49.79
C ALA A 93 -4.94 -31.22 -50.42
N ALA A 94 -5.42 -31.20 -51.66
CA ALA A 94 -5.38 -32.29 -52.62
C ALA A 94 -3.94 -32.62 -53.06
#